data_AF-A0A962H8C4-F1
#
_entry.id   AF-A0A962H8C4-F1
#
_cell.length_a   1.000
_cell.length_b   1.000
_cell.length_c   1.000
_cell.angle_alpha   90.00
_cell.angle_beta   90.00
_cell.angle_gamma   90.00
#
_symmetry.space_group_name_H-M   'P 1'
#
loop_
_entity.id
_entity.type
_entity.pdbx_description
1 polymer ?
#
loop_
_entity_poly.entity_id
_entity_poly.type
_entity_poly.pdbx_seq_one_letter_code
_entity_poly.pdbx_strand_id
1 'polypeptide(L)'
;WAVGQAAARLDQPARIPADREVAMIAGDRAVGLGQWLGRLPQPHDGTVAVAETRVPGLQAHRVIHASHTGLVFSAEVADACERFLKNGHFAQGDR
;
A
#
# COMPACT_ATOMS: atom_id res chain seq x y z
N TRP A 1 -1.08 -9.46 -14.90
CA TRP A 1 -0.56 -9.06 -13.58
C TRP A 1 -0.38 -10.33 -12.75
N ALA A 2 0.84 -10.65 -12.32
CA ALA A 2 1.10 -11.83 -11.51
C ALA A 2 0.96 -11.46 -10.02
N VAL A 3 0.17 -12.26 -9.30
CA VAL A 3 -0.08 -12.16 -7.85
C VAL A 3 1.23 -12.43 -7.08
N GLY A 4 1.51 -11.67 -6.03
CA GLY A 4 2.68 -11.89 -5.14
C GLY A 4 4.06 -11.62 -5.74
N GLN A 5 4.16 -10.74 -6.74
CA GLN A 5 5.44 -10.29 -7.33
C GLN A 5 5.64 -8.78 -7.20
N ALA A 6 5.02 -8.14 -6.21
CA ALA A 6 5.19 -6.70 -5.98
C ALA A 6 6.57 -6.43 -5.37
N ALA A 7 7.01 -7.26 -4.42
CA ALA A 7 8.29 -7.07 -3.72
C ALA A 7 9.48 -7.05 -4.68
N ALA A 8 9.58 -8.01 -5.59
CA ALA A 8 10.70 -8.10 -6.54
C ALA A 8 10.82 -6.86 -7.46
N ARG A 9 9.72 -6.14 -7.67
CA ARG A 9 9.75 -4.86 -8.37
C ARG A 9 10.08 -3.71 -7.42
N LEU A 10 9.65 -3.80 -6.16
CA LEU A 10 9.75 -2.74 -5.15
C LEU A 10 11.13 -2.66 -4.50
N ASP A 11 11.84 -3.78 -4.38
CA ASP A 11 13.16 -3.92 -3.75
C ASP A 11 14.33 -3.45 -4.63
N GLN A 12 14.06 -2.73 -5.72
CA GLN A 12 15.12 -2.22 -6.60
C GLN A 12 15.69 -0.91 -6.01
N PRO A 13 17.03 -0.77 -5.92
CA PRO A 13 17.70 0.27 -5.12
C PRO A 13 17.48 1.71 -5.58
N ALA A 14 16.85 1.95 -6.73
CA ALA A 14 16.61 3.27 -7.30
C ALA A 14 15.12 3.69 -7.31
N ARG A 15 14.26 3.05 -6.51
CA ARG A 15 12.81 3.19 -6.70
C ARG A 15 12.16 4.40 -6.04
N ILE A 16 12.71 4.91 -4.95
CA ILE A 16 12.24 6.16 -4.33
C ILE A 16 13.14 7.30 -4.82
N PRO A 17 12.61 8.30 -5.54
CA PRO A 17 13.38 9.48 -5.93
C PRO A 17 13.90 10.20 -4.69
N ALA A 18 15.20 10.51 -4.65
CA ALA A 18 15.82 11.18 -3.51
C ALA A 18 15.30 12.62 -3.29
N ASP A 19 14.69 13.21 -4.31
CA ASP A 19 14.18 14.59 -4.34
C ASP A 19 12.67 14.69 -4.08
N ARG A 20 11.99 13.57 -3.76
CA ARG A 20 10.54 13.54 -3.56
C ARG A 20 10.14 12.70 -2.36
N GLU A 21 9.19 13.21 -1.60
CA GLU A 21 8.49 12.44 -0.58
C GLU A 21 7.59 11.40 -1.24
N VAL A 22 7.70 10.15 -0.82
CA VAL A 22 6.87 9.05 -1.33
C VAL A 22 6.21 8.33 -0.17
N ALA A 23 4.90 8.10 -0.30
CA ALA A 23 4.13 7.29 0.62
C ALA A 23 3.57 6.04 -0.06
N MET A 24 3.29 5.04 0.76
CA MET A 24 2.62 3.80 0.35
C MET A 24 1.31 3.62 1.13
N ILE A 25 0.25 3.26 0.41
CA ILE A 25 -1.01 2.81 0.99
C ILE A 25 -1.23 1.36 0.55
N ALA A 26 -1.42 0.46 1.50
CA ALA A 26 -1.59 -0.98 1.26
C ALA A 26 -2.91 -1.50 1.84
N GLY A 27 -3.49 -2.51 1.21
CA GLY A 27 -4.67 -3.22 1.71
C GLY A 27 -4.29 -4.46 2.52
N ASP A 28 -5.14 -4.89 3.46
CA ASP A 28 -4.93 -6.12 4.25
C ASP A 28 -6.07 -7.14 4.17
N ARG A 29 -7.13 -6.85 3.41
CA ARG A 29 -8.35 -7.66 3.41
C ARG A 29 -8.55 -8.37 2.07
N ALA A 30 -8.23 -9.66 2.01
CA ALA A 30 -8.66 -10.49 0.90
C ALA A 30 -10.20 -10.63 0.87
N VAL A 31 -10.83 -10.39 -0.28
CA VAL A 31 -12.26 -10.61 -0.52
C VAL A 31 -12.44 -11.49 -1.76
N GLY A 32 -13.29 -12.52 -1.70
CA GLY A 32 -13.60 -13.42 -2.82
C GLY A 32 -12.55 -14.52 -3.06
N LEU A 33 -12.54 -15.12 -4.26
CA LEU A 33 -11.66 -16.26 -4.66
C LEU A 33 -10.15 -16.03 -4.39
N GLY A 34 -9.71 -14.80 -4.15
CA GLY A 34 -8.33 -14.47 -3.77
C GLY A 34 -7.87 -15.02 -2.41
N GLN A 35 -8.79 -15.46 -1.55
CA GLN A 35 -8.44 -16.22 -0.34
C GLN A 35 -7.92 -17.65 -0.65
N TRP A 36 -8.19 -18.17 -1.87
CA TRP A 36 -7.74 -19.49 -2.34
C TRP A 36 -6.49 -19.44 -3.22
N LEU A 37 -5.96 -18.24 -3.51
CA LEU A 37 -4.67 -18.06 -4.17
C LEU A 37 -3.56 -18.32 -3.13
N GLY A 38 -3.41 -19.60 -2.79
CA GLY A 38 -2.47 -20.04 -1.76
C GLY A 38 -1.06 -19.51 -1.99
N ARG A 39 -0.40 -19.15 -0.87
CA ARG A 39 1.02 -18.75 -0.68
C ARG A 39 1.33 -17.25 -0.58
N LEU A 40 0.37 -16.33 -0.63
CA LEU A 40 0.64 -14.94 -0.27
C LEU A 40 0.87 -14.81 1.26
N PRO A 41 1.96 -14.18 1.71
CA PRO A 41 2.14 -13.84 3.12
C PRO A 41 1.00 -12.95 3.62
N GLN A 42 0.44 -13.27 4.78
CA GLN A 42 -0.56 -12.43 5.45
C GLN A 42 0.14 -11.33 6.28
N PRO A 43 -0.47 -10.15 6.46
CA PRO A 43 -1.72 -9.71 5.82
C PRO A 43 -1.57 -9.38 4.33
N HIS A 44 -2.64 -9.57 3.55
CA HIS A 44 -2.67 -9.26 2.11
C HIS A 44 -4.06 -8.85 1.60
N ASP A 45 -4.09 -8.03 0.56
CA ASP A 45 -5.32 -7.50 -0.06
C ASP A 45 -5.99 -8.45 -1.07
N GLY A 46 -5.45 -9.67 -1.22
CA GLY A 46 -5.87 -10.69 -2.17
C GLY A 46 -5.00 -10.77 -3.44
N THR A 47 -4.09 -9.81 -3.63
CA THR A 47 -3.15 -9.76 -4.76
C THR A 47 -1.71 -9.51 -4.31
N VAL A 48 -1.53 -8.65 -3.31
CA VAL A 48 -0.24 -8.16 -2.81
C VAL A 48 -0.19 -8.29 -1.29
N ALA A 49 0.91 -8.82 -0.77
CA ALA A 49 1.13 -8.86 0.66
C ALA A 49 1.61 -7.50 1.19
N VAL A 50 1.18 -7.12 2.39
CA VAL A 50 1.59 -5.86 3.03
C VAL A 50 3.11 -5.78 3.15
N ALA A 51 3.77 -6.89 3.46
CA ALA A 51 5.23 -6.96 3.54
C ALA A 51 5.91 -6.55 2.23
N GLU A 52 5.34 -6.90 1.07
CA GLU A 52 5.89 -6.53 -0.24
C GLU A 52 5.86 -5.02 -0.50
N THR A 53 4.95 -4.30 0.16
CA THR A 53 4.77 -2.85 0.01
C THR A 53 5.68 -2.02 0.91
N ARG A 54 6.44 -2.66 1.80
CA ARG A 54 7.38 -1.97 2.69
C ARG A 54 8.71 -1.76 1.96
N VAL A 55 8.87 -0.57 1.39
CA VAL A 55 10.09 -0.18 0.67
C VAL A 55 10.93 0.76 1.54
N PRO A 56 12.24 0.56 1.67
CA PRO A 56 13.13 1.52 2.30
C PRO A 56 13.03 2.90 1.64
N GLY A 57 13.04 3.96 2.45
CA GLY A 57 12.96 5.34 1.97
C GLY A 57 11.54 5.91 1.81
N LEU A 58 10.50 5.13 2.08
CA LEU A 58 9.14 5.68 2.18
C LEU A 58 9.03 6.65 3.35
N GLN A 59 8.46 7.83 3.09
CA GLN A 59 8.13 8.83 4.12
C GLN A 59 7.02 8.32 5.04
N ALA A 60 6.06 7.59 4.48
CA ALA A 60 4.96 7.02 5.24
C ALA A 60 4.45 5.71 4.61
N HIS A 61 3.94 4.82 5.46
CA HIS A 61 3.28 3.58 5.06
C HIS A 61 1.98 3.43 5.86
N ARG A 62 0.84 3.30 5.17
CA ARG A 62 -0.48 3.13 5.79
C ARG A 62 -1.15 1.86 5.29
N VAL A 63 -1.70 1.08 6.21
CA VAL A 63 -2.51 -0.09 5.91
C VAL A 63 -3.98 0.26 6.10
N ILE A 64 -4.82 -0.10 5.12
CA ILE A 64 -6.26 0.14 5.12
C ILE A 64 -6.98 -1.20 5.00
N HIS A 65 -8.10 -1.36 5.71
CA HIS A 65 -8.87 -2.59 5.72
C HIS A 65 -9.73 -2.77 4.45
N ALA A 66 -9.06 -3.00 3.31
CA ALA A 66 -9.68 -3.15 2.00
C ALA A 66 -8.97 -4.23 1.15
N SER A 67 -9.70 -4.76 0.17
CA SER A 67 -9.14 -5.61 -0.87
C SER A 67 -8.41 -4.80 -1.93
N HIS A 68 -7.64 -5.49 -2.78
CA HIS A 68 -6.86 -4.85 -3.83
C HIS A 68 -7.69 -3.88 -4.69
N THR A 69 -8.85 -4.35 -5.16
CA THR A 69 -9.79 -3.52 -5.93
C THR A 69 -10.55 -2.54 -5.03
N GLY A 70 -10.80 -2.91 -3.77
CA GLY A 70 -11.44 -2.04 -2.78
C GLY A 70 -10.64 -0.76 -2.49
N LEU A 71 -9.31 -0.82 -2.56
CA LEU A 71 -8.46 0.37 -2.38
C LEU A 71 -8.78 1.48 -3.39
N VAL A 72 -9.07 1.12 -4.65
CA VAL A 72 -9.35 2.09 -5.72
C VAL A 72 -10.63 2.89 -5.46
N PHE A 73 -11.61 2.29 -4.76
CA PHE A 73 -12.91 2.90 -4.48
C PHE A 73 -13.04 3.41 -3.03
N SER A 74 -11.97 3.34 -2.24
CA SER A 74 -12.01 3.69 -0.82
C SER A 74 -11.92 5.20 -0.59
N ALA A 75 -12.93 5.76 0.08
CA ALA A 75 -12.88 7.15 0.57
C ALA A 75 -11.72 7.36 1.55
N GLU A 76 -11.39 6.35 2.38
CA GLU A 76 -10.24 6.44 3.29
C GLU A 76 -8.91 6.55 2.53
N VAL A 77 -8.76 5.86 1.39
CA VAL A 77 -7.59 5.98 0.53
C VAL A 77 -7.52 7.38 -0.07
N ALA A 78 -8.64 7.91 -0.58
CA ALA A 78 -8.71 9.26 -1.13
C ALA A 78 -8.30 10.32 -0.09
N ASP A 79 -8.84 10.25 1.13
CA ASP A 79 -8.50 11.14 2.23
C ASP A 79 -7.01 11.02 2.62
N ALA A 80 -6.48 9.81 2.67
CA ALA A 80 -5.07 9.57 2.98
C ALA A 80 -4.14 10.18 1.90
N CYS A 81 -4.48 10.02 0.62
CA CYS A 81 -3.77 10.65 -0.49
C CYS A 81 -3.79 12.17 -0.38
N GLU A 82 -4.97 12.77 -0.17
CA GLU A 82 -5.10 14.21 -0.02
C GLU A 82 -4.23 14.74 1.13
N ARG A 83 -4.27 14.07 2.29
CA ARG A 83 -3.46 14.47 3.47
C ARG A 83 -1.98 14.39 3.21
N PHE A 84 -1.51 13.30 2.60
CA PHE A 84 -0.09 13.15 2.29
C PHE A 84 0.37 14.21 1.29
N LEU A 85 -0.38 14.43 0.22
CA LEU A 85 -0.04 15.43 -0.79
C LEU A 85 -0.01 16.86 -0.23
N LYS A 86 -0.81 17.16 0.80
CA LYS A 86 -0.82 18.47 1.46
C LYS A 86 0.25 18.63 2.53
N ASN A 87 0.54 17.57 3.29
CA ASN A 87 1.26 17.68 4.57
C ASN A 87 2.52 16.78 4.68
N GLY A 88 2.77 15.90 3.71
CA GLY A 88 3.85 14.91 3.77
C GLY A 88 3.61 13.76 4.77
N HIS A 89 2.42 13.68 5.40
CA HIS A 89 2.06 12.61 6.33
C HIS A 89 0.55 12.31 6.35
N PHE A 90 0.17 11.14 6.91
CA PHE A 90 -1.22 10.71 6.99
C PHE A 90 -1.98 11.19 8.25
N ALA A 91 -1.30 11.76 9.24
CA ALA A 91 -1.95 12.24 10.46
C ALA A 91 -2.92 13.39 10.19
N GLN A 92 -3.97 13.51 11.00
CA GLN A 92 -4.70 14.77 11.12
C GLN A 92 -3.75 15.78 11.77
N GLY A 93 -3.62 16.97 11.17
CA GLY A 93 -3.09 18.10 11.94
C GLY A 93 -4.04 18.33 13.10
N ASP A 94 -3.51 18.41 14.32
CA ASP A 94 -4.30 18.72 15.51
C ASP A 94 -5.11 19.99 15.24
N ARG A 95 -6.44 19.87 15.37
CA ARG A 95 -7.37 20.99 15.34
C ARG A 95 -7.63 21.47 16.76
#